data_AF-A0A2A2RRT9-F1
#
_entry.id   AF-A0A2A2RRT9-F1
#
_cell.length_a   1.000
_cell.length_b   1.000
_cell.length_c   1.000
_cell.angle_alpha   90.00
_cell.angle_beta   90.00
_cell.angle_gamma   90.00
#
_symmetry.space_group_name_H-M   'P 1'
#
loop_
_entity.id
_entity.type
_entity.pdbx_description
1 polymer ?
#
loop_
_entity_poly.entity_id
_entity_poly.type
_entity_poly.pdbx_seq_one_letter_code
_entity_poly.pdbx_strand_id
1 'polypeptide(L)' 'MDKAVATGDPQAVLQVFNQLIDARFMTATSPLTDLNQLVTEGSLKRLPDGPAGKKYLFDPKTKQVVLR' A
#
# COMPACT_ATOMS: atom_id res chain seq x y z
N MET A 1 15.07 3.02 -1.05
CA MET A 1 14.13 2.44 -0.07
C MET A 1 13.55 1.12 -0.61
N ASP A 2 14.36 0.33 -1.32
CA ASP A 2 13.86 -0.66 -2.29
C ASP A 2 14.00 -2.12 -1.85
N LYS A 3 14.59 -2.38 -0.67
CA LYS A 3 14.86 -3.76 -0.23
C LYS A 3 13.63 -4.47 0.35
N ALA A 4 12.71 -3.76 1.00
CA ALA A 4 11.54 -4.37 1.65
C ALA A 4 10.50 -4.92 0.65
N VAL A 5 10.34 -4.28 -0.50
CA VAL A 5 9.46 -4.75 -1.58
C VAL A 5 10.14 -5.88 -2.38
N ALA A 6 11.47 -5.90 -2.41
CA ALA A 6 12.26 -6.92 -3.12
C ALA A 6 12.41 -8.24 -2.33
N THR A 7 12.26 -8.24 -1.00
CA THR A 7 12.38 -9.45 -0.17
C THR A 7 11.14 -10.34 -0.20
N GLY A 8 10.02 -9.88 -0.77
CA GLY A 8 8.76 -10.64 -0.80
C GLY A 8 8.13 -10.84 0.58
N ASP A 9 8.60 -10.11 1.60
CA ASP A 9 8.09 -10.22 2.96
C ASP A 9 6.75 -9.48 3.08
N PRO A 10 5.63 -10.17 3.37
CA PRO A 10 4.32 -9.56 3.35
C PRO A 10 4.12 -8.49 4.43
N GLN A 11 4.80 -8.62 5.57
CA GLN A 11 4.69 -7.64 6.65
C GLN A 11 5.47 -6.37 6.32
N ALA A 12 6.67 -6.51 5.73
CA ALA A 12 7.44 -5.36 5.28
C ALA A 12 6.69 -4.58 4.19
N VAL A 13 6.04 -5.28 3.25
CA VAL A 13 5.21 -4.66 2.21
C VAL A 13 4.00 -3.95 2.82
N LEU A 14 3.30 -4.55 3.79
CA LEU A 14 2.20 -3.90 4.52
C LEU A 14 2.66 -2.62 5.22
N GLN A 15 3.82 -2.65 5.88
CA GLN A 15 4.36 -1.47 6.56
C GLN A 15 4.64 -0.34 5.58
N VAL A 16 5.28 -0.64 4.43
CA VAL A 16 5.55 0.37 3.39
C VAL A 16 4.24 0.96 2.87
N PHE A 17 3.24 0.13 2.59
CA PHE A 17 1.94 0.61 2.16
C PHE A 17 1.29 1.54 3.18
N ASN A 18 1.22 1.13 4.45
CA ASN A 18 0.63 1.95 5.51
C ASN A 18 1.36 3.29 5.67
N GLN A 19 2.69 3.30 5.59
CA GLN A 19 3.46 4.54 5.61
C GLN A 19 3.14 5.47 4.43
N LEU A 20 2.99 4.92 3.21
CA LEU A 20 2.61 5.71 2.04
C LEU A 20 1.20 6.28 2.18
N ILE A 21 0.27 5.50 2.73
CA ILE A 21 -1.09 5.93 2.99
C ILE A 21 -1.12 7.05 4.04
N ASP A 22 -0.39 6.89 5.15
CA ASP A 22 -0.30 7.92 6.19
C ASP A 22 0.29 9.22 5.64
N ALA A 23 1.43 9.13 4.92
CA ALA A 23 2.05 10.29 4.29
C ALA A 23 1.08 10.98 3.32
N ARG A 24 0.34 10.20 2.53
CA ARG A 24 -0.68 10.73 1.64
C ARG A 24 -1.82 11.39 2.39
N PHE A 25 -2.34 10.82 3.47
CA PHE A 25 -3.41 11.46 4.25
C PHE A 25 -2.97 12.80 4.86
N MET A 26 -1.67 12.99 5.06
CA MET A 26 -1.12 14.28 5.50
C MET A 26 -1.00 15.30 4.36
N THR A 27 -0.78 14.86 3.12
CA THR A 27 -0.49 15.77 1.99
C THR A 27 -1.64 15.93 0.99
N ALA A 28 -2.52 14.94 0.86
CA ALA A 28 -3.58 14.89 -0.14
C ALA A 28 -4.91 15.37 0.43
N THR A 29 -5.63 16.17 -0.36
CA THR A 29 -6.94 16.72 -0.01
C THR A 29 -8.07 15.70 -0.15
N SER A 30 -7.83 14.63 -0.91
CA SER A 30 -8.82 13.58 -1.19
C SER A 30 -8.43 12.26 -0.55
N PRO A 31 -9.41 11.54 0.06
CA PRO A 31 -9.14 10.25 0.67
C PRO A 31 -8.74 9.23 -0.39
N LEU A 32 -7.80 8.34 -0.03
CA LEU A 32 -7.51 7.17 -0.84
C LEU A 32 -8.75 6.28 -0.88
N THR A 33 -9.17 5.83 -2.07
CA THR A 33 -10.27 4.87 -2.22
C THR A 33 -9.79 3.49 -2.63
N ASP A 34 -8.63 3.42 -3.31
CA ASP A 34 -8.06 2.17 -3.81
C ASP A 34 -6.53 2.25 -3.90
N LEU A 35 -5.84 1.11 -3.75
CA LEU A 35 -4.38 1.07 -3.81
C LEU A 35 -3.83 1.41 -5.20
N ASN A 36 -4.59 1.18 -6.28
CA ASN A 36 -4.14 1.58 -7.62
C ASN A 36 -3.95 3.09 -7.75
N GLN A 37 -4.60 3.91 -6.92
CA GLN A 37 -4.34 5.36 -6.92
C GLN A 37 -2.89 5.68 -6.53
N LEU A 38 -2.26 4.88 -5.66
CA LEU A 38 -0.84 5.02 -5.34
C LEU A 38 0.04 4.74 -6.57
N VAL A 39 -0.40 3.86 -7.47
CA VAL A 39 0.30 3.60 -8.74
C VAL A 39 0.07 4.74 -9.73
N THR A 40 -1.18 5.17 -9.89
CA THR A 40 -1.56 6.26 -10.81
C THR A 40 -0.88 7.58 -10.46
N GLU A 41 -0.68 7.86 -9.17
CA GLU A 41 0.00 9.06 -8.70
C GLU A 41 1.52 8.93 -8.63
N GLY A 42 2.07 7.80 -9.08
CA GLY A 42 3.51 7.56 -9.13
C GLY A 42 4.17 7.35 -7.77
N SER A 43 3.38 7.19 -6.69
CA SER A 43 3.90 6.79 -5.38
C SER A 43 4.42 5.34 -5.40
N LEU A 44 3.87 4.51 -6.29
CA LEU A 44 4.32 3.15 -6.58
C LEU A 44 4.44 2.95 -8.09
N LYS A 45 5.42 2.16 -8.54
CA LYS A 45 5.49 1.73 -9.95
C LYS A 45 4.45 0.68 -10.32
N ARG A 46 4.13 -0.21 -9.37
CA ARG A 46 3.12 -1.27 -9.50
C ARG A 46 2.68 -1.74 -8.11
N LEU A 47 1.51 -2.36 -8.01
CA LEU A 47 1.13 -3.05 -6.79
C LEU A 47 1.96 -4.35 -6.66
N PRO A 48 2.63 -4.59 -5.52
CA PRO A 48 3.24 -5.89 -5.23
C PRO A 48 2.16 -6.99 -5.16
N ASP A 49 2.52 -8.18 -5.64
CA ASP A 49 1.70 -9.36 -5.48
C ASP A 49 1.63 -9.76 -4.00
N GLY A 50 0.42 -10.11 -3.55
CA GLY A 50 0.25 -10.67 -2.22
C GLY A 50 0.85 -12.07 -2.12
N PRO A 51 1.18 -12.54 -0.91
CA PRO A 51 1.66 -13.89 -0.68
C PRO A 51 0.55 -14.91 -0.98
N ALA A 52 0.94 -16.17 -1.22
CA ALA A 52 0.10 -17.32 -1.58
C ALA A 52 -1.42 -17.16 -1.32
N GLY A 53 -2.16 -16.77 -2.37
CA GLY A 53 -3.62 -16.70 -2.38
C GLY A 53 -4.23 -15.46 -1.71
N LYS A 54 -3.43 -14.52 -1.19
CA LYS A 54 -3.89 -13.29 -0.55
C LYS A 54 -3.55 -12.07 -1.40
N LYS A 55 -4.25 -10.96 -1.18
CA LYS A 55 -4.03 -9.67 -1.82
C LYS A 55 -3.89 -8.58 -0.77
N TYR A 56 -3.12 -7.54 -1.10
CA TYR A 56 -3.14 -6.30 -0.36
C TYR A 56 -4.40 -5.53 -0.73
N LEU A 57 -5.21 -5.20 0.27
CA LEU A 57 -6.46 -4.47 0.10
C LEU A 57 -6.46 -3.28 1.05
N PHE A 58 -6.85 -2.11 0.55
CA PHE A 58 -7.05 -0.93 1.39
C PHE A 58 -8.37 -1.06 2.14
N ASP A 59 -8.33 -0.93 3.47
CA ASP A 59 -9.49 -0.82 4.33
C ASP A 59 -9.75 0.65 4.69
N PRO A 60 -10.79 1.28 4.12
CA PRO A 60 -11.11 2.68 4.39
C PRO A 60 -11.61 2.92 5.82
N LYS A 61 -12.09 1.90 6.54
CA LYS A 61 -12.56 2.06 7.93
C LYS A 61 -11.40 2.26 8.88
N THR A 62 -10.34 1.46 8.71
CA THR A 62 -9.12 1.53 9.51
C THR A 62 -8.06 2.45 8.89
N LYS A 63 -8.28 2.90 7.65
CA LYS A 63 -7.34 3.67 6.82
C LYS A 63 -5.99 2.95 6.66
N GLN A 64 -6.01 1.63 6.63
CA GLN A 64 -4.82 0.80 6.54
C GLN A 64 -4.95 -0.22 5.42
N VAL A 65 -3.82 -0.68 4.92
CA VAL A 65 -3.73 -1.84 4.05
C VAL A 65 -3.71 -3.10 4.90
N VAL A 66 -4.54 -4.05 4.51
CA VAL A 66 -4.65 -5.36 5.13
C VAL A 66 -4.40 -6.45 4.10
N LEU A 67 -3.95 -7.60 4.59
CA LEU A 67 -3.81 -8.79 3.79
C LEU A 67 -5.11 -9.61 3.87
N ARG A 68 -5.75 -9.86 2.73
CA ARG A 68 -7.03 -10.58 2.65
C ARG A 68 -6.98 -11.65 1.60
#